data_AF-A0A920AVE8-F1
#
_entry.id   AF-A0A920AVE8-F1
#
_cell.length_a   1.000
_cell.length_b   1.000
_cell.length_c   1.000
_cell.angle_alpha   90.00
_cell.angle_beta   90.00
_cell.angle_gamma   90.00
#
_symmetry.space_group_name_H-M   'P 1'
#
loop_
_entity.id
_entity.type
_entity.pdbx_description
1 polymer ?
#
loop_
_entity_poly.entity_id
_entity_poly.type
_entity_poly.pdbx_seq_one_letter_code
_entity_poly.pdbx_strand_id
1 'polypeptide(L)' 'MISKYIFILLIIWGVPSTFFRNKFRKIVYQTDDWKINIKPLFVKELKGLFFNIFPQNNDYIKTRNQYRLYFRCTCFYL' A
#
# COMPACT_ATOMS: atom_id res chain seq x y z
N MET A 1 -3.98 30.68 -1.38
CA MET A 1 -2.56 30.27 -1.19
C MET A 1 -2.40 28.92 -0.48
N ILE A 2 -3.13 28.65 0.61
CA ILE A 2 -3.05 27.37 1.35
C ILE A 2 -3.32 26.12 0.48
N SER A 3 -4.27 26.21 -0.47
CA SER A 3 -4.73 25.07 -1.27
C SER A 3 -3.66 24.47 -2.19
N LYS A 4 -2.67 25.27 -2.63
CA LYS A 4 -1.58 24.79 -3.48
C LYS A 4 -0.64 23.84 -2.72
N TYR A 5 -0.35 24.16 -1.46
CA TYR A 5 0.52 23.33 -0.61
C TYR A 5 -0.15 22.00 -0.24
N ILE A 6 -1.45 22.02 0.05
CA ILE A 6 -2.23 20.81 0.30
C ILE A 6 -2.21 19.90 -0.94
N PHE A 7 -2.41 20.47 -2.13
CA PHE A 7 -2.38 19.70 -3.37
C PHE A 7 -1.01 19.06 -3.63
N ILE A 8 0.07 19.79 -3.41
CA ILE A 8 1.44 19.26 -3.52
C ILE A 8 1.66 18.12 -2.50
N LEU A 9 1.21 18.30 -1.27
CA LEU A 9 1.32 17.30 -0.22
C LEU A 9 0.53 16.02 -0.57
N LEU A 10 -0.67 16.17 -1.15
CA LEU A 10 -1.49 15.07 -1.64
C LEU A 10 -0.83 14.30 -2.79
N ILE A 11 -0.09 14.97 -3.69
CA ILE A 11 0.63 14.27 -4.77
C ILE A 11 1.83 13.52 -4.19
N ILE A 12 2.63 14.18 -3.34
CA ILE A 12 3.82 13.59 -2.71
C ILE A 12 3.44 12.38 -1.86
N TRP A 13 2.28 12.39 -1.22
CA TRP A 13 1.81 11.26 -0.41
C TRP A 13 0.98 10.24 -1.20
N GLY A 14 0.06 10.70 -2.04
CA GLY A 14 -0.93 9.87 -2.72
C GLY A 14 -0.32 9.00 -3.82
N VAL A 15 0.64 9.53 -4.58
CA VAL A 15 1.27 8.78 -5.68
C VAL A 15 2.12 7.62 -5.13
N PRO A 16 3.05 7.82 -4.16
CA PRO A 16 3.80 6.71 -3.59
C PRO A 16 2.91 5.71 -2.84
N SER A 17 1.90 6.18 -2.09
CA SER A 17 0.94 5.31 -1.40
C SER A 17 0.23 4.34 -2.37
N THR A 18 -0.21 4.86 -3.52
CA THR A 18 -0.84 4.05 -4.58
C THR A 18 0.13 3.03 -5.16
N PHE A 19 1.40 3.41 -5.36
CA PHE A 19 2.42 2.49 -5.86
C PHE A 19 2.69 1.33 -4.90
N PHE A 20 2.92 1.61 -3.62
CA PHE A 20 3.18 0.55 -2.62
C PHE A 20 1.96 -0.34 -2.40
N ARG A 21 0.75 0.25 -2.37
CA ARG A 21 -0.51 -0.51 -2.27
C ARG A 21 -0.69 -1.44 -3.46
N ASN A 22 -0.45 -0.97 -4.68
CA ASN A 22 -0.56 -1.80 -5.89
C ASN A 22 0.41 -2.99 -5.84
N LYS A 23 1.68 -2.74 -5.52
CA LYS A 23 2.67 -3.82 -5.41
C LYS A 23 2.29 -4.84 -4.33
N PHE A 24 1.84 -4.37 -3.18
CA PHE A 24 1.39 -5.24 -2.09
C PHE A 24 0.18 -6.09 -2.50
N ARG A 25 -0.83 -5.51 -3.13
CA ARG A 25 -2.02 -6.24 -3.61
C ARG A 25 -1.66 -7.29 -4.64
N LYS A 26 -0.82 -6.97 -5.62
CA LYS A 26 -0.40 -7.97 -6.62
C LYS A 26 0.24 -9.21 -5.99
N ILE A 27 1.10 -9.02 -4.99
CA ILE A 27 1.73 -10.13 -4.26
C ILE A 27 0.70 -10.89 -3.41
N VAL A 28 -0.13 -10.18 -2.63
CA VAL A 28 -1.12 -10.79 -1.71
C VAL A 28 -2.19 -11.59 -2.44
N TYR A 29 -2.65 -11.11 -3.58
CA TYR A 29 -3.65 -11.77 -4.41
C TYR A 29 -3.03 -12.68 -5.49
N GLN A 30 -1.70 -12.77 -5.56
CA GLN A 30 -0.97 -13.58 -6.54
C GLN A 30 -1.47 -13.32 -7.97
N THR A 31 -1.52 -12.03 -8.35
CA THR A 31 -2.01 -11.60 -9.65
C THR A 31 -1.21 -10.43 -10.17
N ASP A 32 -1.00 -10.41 -11.48
CA ASP A 32 -0.39 -9.26 -12.17
C ASP A 32 -1.42 -8.26 -12.70
N ASP A 33 -2.72 -8.58 -12.60
CA ASP A 33 -3.80 -7.76 -13.11
C ASP A 33 -3.94 -6.44 -12.33
N TRP A 34 -3.86 -5.32 -13.04
CA TRP A 34 -4.02 -3.98 -12.47
C TRP A 34 -5.43 -3.75 -11.90
N LYS A 35 -6.45 -4.47 -12.39
CA LYS A 35 -7.83 -4.39 -11.91
C LYS A 35 -7.95 -4.73 -10.43
N ILE A 36 -6.97 -5.40 -9.84
CA ILE A 36 -6.96 -5.69 -8.40
C ILE A 36 -7.04 -4.41 -7.56
N ASN A 37 -6.58 -3.26 -8.05
CA ASN A 37 -6.62 -2.00 -7.29
C ASN A 37 -8.02 -1.38 -7.20
N ILE A 38 -8.90 -1.69 -8.15
CA ILE A 38 -10.27 -1.18 -8.18
C ILE A 38 -11.19 -2.06 -7.31
N LYS A 39 -10.92 -3.37 -7.23
CA LYS A 39 -11.77 -4.30 -6.50
C LYS A 39 -11.83 -3.94 -4.99
N PRO A 40 -13.01 -3.90 -4.35
CA PRO A 40 -13.14 -3.62 -2.92
C PRO A 40 -12.87 -4.86 -2.04
N LEU A 41 -11.78 -5.57 -2.34
CA LEU A 41 -11.30 -6.69 -1.53
C LEU A 41 -10.32 -6.14 -0.50
N PHE A 42 -10.53 -6.47 0.79
CA PHE A 42 -9.68 -5.96 1.89
C PHE A 42 -9.24 -7.03 2.88
N VAL A 43 -9.98 -8.14 3.01
CA VAL A 43 -9.69 -9.17 4.04
C VAL A 43 -8.31 -9.79 3.87
N LYS A 44 -7.91 -10.14 2.63
CA LYS A 44 -6.56 -10.69 2.37
C LYS A 44 -5.46 -9.65 2.59
N GLU A 45 -5.72 -8.38 2.27
CA GLU A 45 -4.79 -7.28 2.55
C GLU A 45 -4.55 -7.10 4.03
N LEU A 46 -5.62 -7.04 4.84
CA LEU A 46 -5.50 -6.93 6.30
C LEU A 46 -4.71 -8.12 6.87
N LYS A 47 -5.02 -9.34 6.40
CA LYS A 47 -4.26 -10.53 6.80
C LYS A 47 -2.79 -10.43 6.41
N GLY A 48 -2.45 -9.99 5.20
CA GLY A 48 -1.06 -9.81 4.78
C GLY A 48 -0.35 -8.63 5.45
N LEU A 49 -1.09 -7.62 5.90
CA LEU A 49 -0.49 -6.44 6.54
C LEU A 49 -0.10 -6.74 7.99
N PHE A 50 -1.01 -7.39 8.72
CA PHE A 50 -0.86 -7.67 10.15
C PHE A 50 -0.23 -9.03 10.44
N PHE A 51 -0.40 -10.02 9.54
CA PHE A 51 0.16 -11.36 9.70
C PHE A 51 1.16 -11.71 8.59
N ASN A 52 2.03 -12.68 8.85
CA ASN A 52 3.02 -13.15 7.89
C ASN A 52 2.49 -14.34 7.07
N ILE A 53 1.66 -14.07 6.06
CA ILE A 53 1.05 -15.13 5.24
C ILE A 53 2.02 -15.79 4.24
N PHE A 54 3.16 -15.15 3.94
CA PHE A 54 4.21 -15.69 3.06
C PHE A 54 5.61 -15.54 3.69
N PRO A 55 5.96 -16.32 4.73
CA PRO A 55 7.20 -16.14 5.49
C PRO A 55 8.48 -16.44 4.71
N GLN A 56 8.39 -17.20 3.61
CA GLN A 56 9.54 -17.56 2.77
C GLN A 56 9.73 -16.63 1.57
N ASN A 57 8.81 -15.67 1.35
CA ASN A 57 8.88 -14.77 0.21
C ASN A 57 9.52 -13.43 0.63
N ASN A 58 10.78 -13.25 0.25
CA ASN A 58 11.55 -12.04 0.58
C ASN A 58 10.95 -10.77 -0.04
N ASP A 59 10.43 -10.85 -1.25
CA ASP A 59 9.79 -9.71 -1.94
C ASP A 59 8.50 -9.28 -1.24
N TYR A 60 7.72 -10.25 -0.76
CA TYR A 60 6.55 -10.00 0.09
C TYR A 60 6.95 -9.31 1.39
N ILE A 61 7.95 -9.83 2.11
CA ILE A 61 8.38 -9.27 3.39
C ILE A 61 8.85 -7.83 3.21
N LYS A 62 9.68 -7.56 2.18
CA LYS A 62 10.18 -6.24 1.84
C LYS A 62 9.02 -5.29 1.50
N THR A 63 8.13 -5.71 0.60
CA THR A 63 6.98 -4.91 0.15
C THR A 63 6.01 -4.62 1.30
N ARG A 64 5.73 -5.61 2.16
CA ARG A 64 4.88 -5.44 3.35
C ARG A 64 5.49 -4.44 4.32
N ASN A 65 6.78 -4.53 4.61
CA ASN A 65 7.44 -3.62 5.56
C ASN A 65 7.46 -2.19 5.02
N GLN A 66 7.75 -2.01 3.72
CA GLN A 66 7.64 -0.71 3.06
C GLN A 66 6.20 -0.17 3.14
N TYR A 67 5.20 -0.99 2.81
CA TYR A 67 3.80 -0.58 2.85
C TYR A 67 3.34 -0.23 4.27
N ARG A 68 3.76 -0.98 5.31
CA ARG A 68 3.48 -0.67 6.72
C ARG A 68 4.12 0.64 7.18
N LEU A 69 5.36 0.91 6.77
CA LEU A 69 6.05 2.15 7.10
C LEU A 69 5.35 3.34 6.45
N TYR A 70 5.02 3.25 5.16
CA TYR A 70 4.25 4.27 4.47
C TYR A 70 2.86 4.46 5.09
N PHE A 71 2.13 3.37 5.36
CA PHE A 71 0.81 3.42 5.99
C PHE A 71 0.84 4.14 7.34
N ARG A 72 1.84 3.83 8.18
CA ARG A 72 2.03 4.50 9.47
C ARG A 72 2.30 5.99 9.30
N CYS A 73 3.17 6.35 8.36
CA CYS A 73 3.49 7.75 8.12
C CYS A 73 2.29 8.51 7.50
N THR A 74 1.47 7.89 6.64
CA THR A 74 0.23 8.51 6.11
C THR A 74 -0.81 8.70 7.21
N CYS A 75 -0.98 7.71 8.10
CA CYS A 75 -1.95 7.76 9.19
C CYS A 75 -1.59 8.76 10.31
N PHE A 76 -0.37 9.32 10.31
CA PHE A 76 0.03 10.41 11.20
C PHE A 76 -0.46 11.80 10.73
N TYR A 77 -0.96 11.90 9.49
CA TYR A 77 -1.42 13.15 8.86
C TYR A 77 -2.94 13.16 8.57
N LEU A 78 -3.68 12.16 9.05
CA LEU A 78 -5.13 12.02 8.98
C LEU A 78 -5.71 11.90 10.38
#